data_AF-A0A1Q7KQN0-F1
#
_entry.id   AF-A0A1Q7KQN0-F1
#
_cell.length_a   1.000
_cell.length_b   1.000
_cell.length_c   1.000
_cell.angle_alpha   90.00
_cell.angle_beta   90.00
_cell.angle_gamma   90.00
#
_symmetry.space_group_name_H-M   'P 1'
#
loop_
_entity.id
_entity.type
_entity.pdbx_description
1 polymer ?
#
loop_
_entity_poly.entity_id
_entity_poly.type
_entity_poly.pdbx_seq_one_letter_code
_entity_poly.pdbx_strand_id
1 'polypeptide(L)'
;MEQHTNSRCLESLAIYNPENMNIKRIVKNNTARFSFYRAGYMYFEVAVDGQLYRFPVSLEDLGTATLLAEHKAITLMRYIRKALQDHTFVKA
;
A
#
# COMPACT_ATOMS: atom_id res chain seq x y z
N MET A 1 -21.45 -8.44 38.61
CA MET A 1 -20.10 -8.19 38.06
C MET A 1 -20.29 -7.80 36.61
N GLU A 2 -20.27 -6.50 36.34
CA GLU A 2 -20.41 -5.95 34.99
C GLU A 2 -19.25 -6.41 34.12
N GLN A 3 -19.57 -7.12 33.04
CA GLN A 3 -18.65 -7.29 31.92
C GLN A 3 -18.74 -6.00 31.11
N HIS A 4 -17.95 -5.00 31.49
CA HIS A 4 -17.72 -3.83 30.67
C HIS A 4 -16.80 -4.23 29.51
N THR A 5 -17.37 -4.90 28.52
CA THR A 5 -16.65 -5.31 27.31
C THR A 5 -16.32 -4.04 26.52
N ASN A 6 -15.02 -3.79 26.41
CA ASN A 6 -14.43 -2.57 25.89
C ASN A 6 -14.76 -2.39 24.40
N SER A 7 -15.86 -1.68 24.11
CA SER A 7 -16.37 -1.36 22.75
C SER A 7 -15.33 -0.69 21.85
N ARG A 8 -14.30 -0.09 22.43
CA ARG A 8 -13.25 0.68 21.74
C ARG A 8 -12.25 -0.20 20.97
N CYS A 9 -12.16 -1.50 21.27
CA CYS A 9 -11.29 -2.44 20.57
C CYS A 9 -11.96 -3.08 19.33
N LEU A 10 -13.28 -3.08 19.24
CA LEU A 10 -14.00 -3.66 18.10
C LEU A 10 -14.15 -2.67 16.95
N GLU A 11 -14.20 -1.36 17.23
CA GLU A 11 -14.19 -0.30 16.21
C GLU A 11 -12.89 -0.26 15.41
N SER A 12 -11.73 -0.55 16.03
CA SER A 12 -10.44 -0.53 15.33
C SER A 12 -10.24 -1.74 14.39
N LEU A 13 -10.91 -2.86 14.66
CA LEU A 13 -10.90 -4.05 13.80
C LEU A 13 -11.92 -3.95 12.66
N ALA A 14 -13.00 -3.18 12.83
CA ALA A 14 -13.99 -2.93 11.77
C ALA A 14 -13.47 -2.01 10.64
N ILE A 15 -12.39 -1.25 10.87
CA ILE A 15 -11.81 -0.33 9.88
C ILE A 15 -10.77 -1.03 8.99
N TYR A 16 -10.15 -2.12 9.47
CA TYR A 16 -9.19 -2.89 8.67
C TYR A 16 -9.85 -4.13 8.08
N ASN A 17 -10.52 -3.92 6.95
CA ASN A 17 -11.04 -5.00 6.12
C ASN A 17 -10.19 -5.06 4.82
N PRO A 18 -9.15 -5.92 4.75
CA PRO A 18 -8.25 -5.99 3.60
C PRO A 18 -8.99 -6.36 2.29
N GLU A 19 -10.16 -7.00 2.40
CA GLU A 19 -11.07 -7.31 1.29
C GLU A 19 -11.72 -6.06 0.64
N ASN A 20 -11.66 -4.89 1.28
CA ASN A 20 -12.24 -3.64 0.77
C ASN A 20 -11.21 -2.68 0.15
N MET A 21 -9.95 -3.08 0.04
CA MET A 21 -8.89 -2.26 -0.54
C MET A 21 -9.00 -2.19 -2.08
N ASN A 22 -9.85 -1.27 -2.54
CA ASN A 22 -10.10 -1.07 -3.96
C ASN A 22 -8.94 -0.32 -4.63
N ILE A 23 -8.31 -0.95 -5.63
CA ILE A 23 -7.21 -0.37 -6.41
C ILE A 23 -7.49 1.04 -6.94
N LYS A 24 -8.73 1.34 -7.36
CA LYS A 24 -9.11 2.67 -7.86
C LYS A 24 -8.95 3.75 -6.78
N ARG A 25 -9.24 3.42 -5.52
CA ARG A 25 -9.09 4.34 -4.39
C ARG A 25 -7.62 4.66 -4.12
N ILE A 26 -6.74 3.67 -4.26
CA ILE A 26 -5.30 3.83 -4.05
C ILE A 26 -4.71 4.75 -5.12
N VAL A 27 -5.09 4.56 -6.38
CA VAL A 27 -4.39 5.20 -7.51
C VAL A 27 -4.98 6.54 -7.96
N LYS A 28 -6.25 6.81 -7.69
CA LYS A 28 -6.95 8.01 -8.17
C LYS A 28 -6.38 9.26 -7.49
N ASN A 29 -5.83 10.17 -8.30
CA ASN A 29 -5.27 11.46 -7.85
C ASN A 29 -4.27 11.33 -6.69
N ASN A 30 -3.46 10.26 -6.71
CA ASN A 30 -2.53 9.94 -5.65
C ASN A 30 -1.10 9.82 -6.19
N THR A 31 -0.13 9.97 -5.30
CA THR A 31 1.31 9.88 -5.60
C THR A 31 1.93 8.84 -4.69
N ALA A 32 2.80 8.00 -5.27
CA ALA A 32 3.65 7.10 -4.52
C ALA A 32 5.07 7.65 -4.48
N ARG A 33 5.71 7.60 -3.31
CA ARG A 33 7.06 8.09 -3.08
C ARG A 33 8.02 6.93 -2.82
N PHE A 34 9.19 6.97 -3.42
CA PHE A 34 10.26 6.04 -3.13
C PHE A 34 10.66 6.13 -1.65
N SER A 35 10.84 4.97 -1.01
CA SER A 35 11.24 4.84 0.39
C SER A 35 12.66 4.30 0.49
N PHE A 36 12.88 3.05 0.06
CA PHE A 36 14.20 2.42 0.06
C PHE A 36 14.30 1.30 -0.97
N TYR A 37 15.53 0.85 -1.20
CA TYR A 37 15.84 -0.31 -2.01
C TYR A 37 16.41 -1.42 -1.14
N ARG A 38 15.97 -2.67 -1.35
CA ARG A 38 16.54 -3.85 -0.70
C ARG A 38 16.36 -5.08 -1.57
N ALA A 39 17.45 -5.82 -1.77
CA ALA A 39 17.46 -7.15 -2.38
C ALA A 39 16.68 -7.25 -3.70
N GLY A 40 16.94 -6.34 -4.65
CA GLY A 40 16.28 -6.33 -5.96
C GLY A 40 14.90 -5.66 -6.01
N TYR A 41 14.38 -5.19 -4.87
CA TYR A 41 13.08 -4.52 -4.80
C TYR A 41 13.23 -3.06 -4.39
N MET A 42 12.54 -2.19 -5.12
CA MET A 42 12.29 -0.80 -4.70
C MET A 42 10.96 -0.73 -3.99
N TYR A 43 10.95 -0.09 -2.83
CA TYR A 43 9.76 0.06 -2.02
C TYR A 43 9.21 1.47 -2.19
N PHE A 44 7.95 1.55 -2.60
CA PHE A 44 7.21 2.79 -2.71
C PHE A 44 6.17 2.87 -1.59
N GLU A 45 5.93 4.08 -1.12
CA GLU A 45 4.93 4.40 -0.12
C GLU A 45 3.81 5.23 -0.73
N VAL A 46 2.56 4.93 -0.38
CA VAL A 46 1.38 5.64 -0.83
C VAL A 46 0.42 5.85 0.33
N ALA A 47 -0.11 7.06 0.46
CA ALA A 47 -1.11 7.37 1.49
C ALA A 47 -2.50 6.98 1.00
N VAL A 48 -3.23 6.20 1.79
CA VAL A 48 -4.62 5.79 1.50
C VAL A 48 -5.44 6.06 2.75
N ASP A 49 -6.46 6.91 2.64
CA ASP A 49 -7.35 7.29 3.73
C ASP A 49 -6.61 7.75 5.02
N GLY A 50 -5.54 8.55 4.85
CA GLY A 50 -4.72 9.06 5.95
C GLY A 50 -3.69 8.06 6.51
N GLN A 51 -3.65 6.83 5.99
CA GLN A 51 -2.69 5.82 6.38
C GLN A 51 -1.63 5.59 5.30
N LEU A 52 -0.36 5.56 5.70
CA LEU A 52 0.74 5.23 4.81
C LEU A 52 0.88 3.72 4.64
N TYR A 53 0.97 3.27 3.40
CA TYR A 53 1.21 1.88 3.02
C TYR A 53 2.42 1.79 2.10
N ARG A 54 3.09 0.65 2.12
CA ARG A 54 4.29 0.33 1.36
C ARG A 54 4.05 -0.89 0.48
N PHE A 55 4.62 -0.88 -0.73
CA PHE A 55 4.59 -2.01 -1.64
C PHE A 55 5.90 -2.16 -2.43
N PRO A 56 6.31 -3.39 -2.78
CA PRO A 56 7.52 -3.64 -3.53
C PRO A 56 7.32 -3.51 -5.05
N VAL A 57 8.38 -3.11 -5.74
CA VAL A 57 8.52 -3.14 -7.21
C VAL A 57 9.83 -3.86 -7.53
N SER A 58 9.77 -4.97 -8.25
CA SER A 58 10.95 -5.72 -8.68
C SER A 58 11.72 -4.95 -9.76
N LEU A 59 13.04 -4.82 -9.60
CA LEU A 59 13.90 -4.26 -10.66
C LEU A 59 13.88 -5.12 -11.94
N GLU A 60 13.71 -6.43 -11.81
CA GLU A 60 13.61 -7.33 -12.97
C GLU A 60 12.39 -7.02 -13.83
N ASP A 61 11.28 -6.60 -13.20
CA ASP A 61 10.02 -6.26 -13.89
C ASP A 61 10.10 -4.89 -14.62
N LEU A 62 11.12 -4.08 -14.33
CA LEU A 62 11.23 -2.68 -14.77
C LEU A 62 12.01 -2.49 -16.07
N GLY A 63 12.91 -3.41 -16.42
CA GLY A 63 13.76 -3.28 -17.61
C GLY A 63 14.60 -1.99 -17.59
N THR A 64 14.39 -1.11 -18.57
CA THR A 64 15.14 0.15 -18.72
C THR A 64 14.39 1.38 -18.19
N ALA A 65 13.34 1.18 -17.38
CA ALA A 65 12.53 2.28 -16.88
C ALA A 65 13.29 3.15 -15.87
N THR A 66 13.15 4.48 -16.00
CA THR A 66 13.68 5.42 -15.01
C THR A 66 12.79 5.47 -13.77
N LEU A 67 13.41 5.33 -12.60
CA LEU A 67 12.73 5.37 -11.31
C LEU A 67 13.02 6.70 -10.62
N LEU A 68 11.99 7.53 -10.58
CA LEU A 68 12.01 8.81 -9.89
C LEU A 68 11.64 8.65 -8.42
N ALA A 69 11.98 9.66 -7.62
CA ALA A 69 11.61 9.73 -6.22
C ALA A 69 10.09 9.70 -6.01
N GLU A 70 9.31 10.18 -6.98
CA GLU A 70 7.84 10.18 -6.95
C GLU A 70 7.25 9.75 -8.28
N HIS A 71 6.14 9.03 -8.23
CA HIS A 71 5.33 8.66 -9.38
C HIS A 71 3.86 8.85 -9.07
N LYS A 72 3.05 9.20 -10.07
CA LYS A 72 1.59 9.07 -9.93
C LYS A 72 1.27 7.62 -9.59
N ALA A 73 0.49 7.36 -8.55
CA ALA A 73 0.19 5.99 -8.10
C ALA A 73 -0.43 5.14 -9.23
N ILE A 74 -1.15 5.76 -10.18
CA ILE A 74 -1.70 5.08 -11.36
C ILE A 74 -0.63 4.49 -12.30
N THR A 75 0.56 5.09 -12.41
CA THR A 75 1.64 4.50 -13.23
C THR A 75 2.22 3.23 -12.59
N LEU A 76 2.07 3.10 -11.27
CA LEU A 76 2.47 1.94 -10.50
C LEU A 76 1.34 0.94 -10.25
N MET A 77 0.15 1.15 -10.84
CA MET A 77 -1.05 0.34 -10.59
C MET A 77 -0.82 -1.16 -10.80
N ARG A 78 -0.01 -1.56 -11.79
CA ARG A 78 0.38 -2.96 -12.04
C ARG A 78 1.00 -3.59 -10.78
N TYR A 79 1.96 -2.90 -10.18
CA TYR A 79 2.70 -3.37 -9.03
C TYR A 79 1.87 -3.31 -7.75
N ILE A 80 1.07 -2.25 -7.58
CA ILE A 80 0.13 -2.15 -6.47
C ILE A 80 -0.87 -3.32 -6.51
N ARG A 81 -1.42 -3.64 -7.70
CA ARG A 81 -2.33 -4.78 -7.87
C ARG A 81 -1.65 -6.10 -7.52
N LYS A 82 -0.43 -6.33 -8.02
CA LYS A 82 0.36 -7.52 -7.68
C LYS A 82 0.61 -7.61 -6.17
N ALA A 83 0.99 -6.49 -5.53
CA ALA A 83 1.22 -6.46 -4.09
C ALA A 83 -0.04 -6.73 -3.25
N LEU A 84 -1.23 -6.35 -3.74
CA LEU A 84 -2.49 -6.71 -3.09
C LEU A 84 -2.79 -8.20 -3.21
N GLN A 85 -2.55 -8.79 -4.39
CA GLN A 85 -2.73 -10.24 -4.62
C GLN A 85 -1.74 -11.07 -3.80
N ASP A 86 -0.50 -10.60 -3.69
CA ASP A 86 0.60 -11.29 -2.99
C ASP A 86 0.64 -10.95 -1.49
N HIS A 87 -0.31 -10.15 -0.98
CA HIS A 87 -0.33 -9.65 0.41
C HIS A 87 0.95 -8.92 0.87
N THR A 88 1.63 -8.24 -0.06
CA THR A 88 2.84 -7.43 0.20
C THR A 88 2.58 -5.92 0.20
N PHE A 89 1.32 -5.49 0.02
CA PHE A 89 0.88 -4.11 0.28
C PHE A 89 0.57 -3.94 1.77
N VAL A 90 1.54 -3.44 2.54
CA VAL A 90 1.50 -3.44 4.02
C VAL A 90 1.60 -2.04 4.59
N LYS A 91 1.14 -1.85 5.84
CA LYS A 91 1.27 -0.56 6.55
C LYS A 91 2.76 -0.19 6.69
N ALA A 92 3.12 1.06 6.36
CA ALA A 92 4.51 1.52 6.26
C ALA A 92 5.16 1.84 7.62
#